data_AF-A0A942EP44-F1
#
_entry.id   AF-A0A942EP44-F1
#
_cell.length_a   1.000
_cell.length_b   1.000
_cell.length_c   1.000
_cell.angle_alpha   90.00
_cell.angle_beta   90.00
_cell.angle_gamma   90.00
#
_symmetry.space_group_name_H-M   'P 1'
#
loop_
_entity.id
_entity.type
_entity.pdbx_description
1 polymer ?
#
loop_
_entity_poly.entity_id
_entity_poly.type
_entity_poly.pdbx_seq_one_letter_code
_entity_poly.pdbx_strand_id
1 'polypeptide(L)'
;MEIKGWLFDLYPLDSSMILWIKGEDGLLHRFEDPFRPRFYAQGNRGDLLALFDSLHKGRQATWYQWTKKREFWSGHEVEVMEIEAADPEHYAQLLRILPSWEERITFYNCDIPSPQAYLYEKGLFPTGRCVAEIEGTRIFGIQPDKSESLWMDEGDLPDLRVMALNHYSSGWRKALLMECEGYQVEMEDVDIGEIRRFIKQFDPDVILSDNGDASLLPLLFALERRWKTSIPWDREPHPIQGQTNSRGHSYFSYGRTYYRAPAHLFFGRWHIDRRNSFIYGESGMEGVIELARLAKIPVQRMARTSPGTAITSMQLDRAFQEGILIPWRKGEPEQFKTAWDLLIADKGGLVFQPKLGIFEEVAEIDFASMYPTIMAIHNISPETVLC
;
A
#
# COMPACT_ATOMS: atom_id res chain seq x y z
N MET A 1 2.63 19.69 22.71
CA MET A 1 1.31 20.15 22.19
C MET A 1 0.59 18.91 21.66
N GLU A 2 -0.71 18.98 21.46
CA GLU A 2 -1.49 17.87 20.88
C GLU A 2 -2.09 18.36 19.55
N ILE A 3 -2.03 17.52 18.52
CA ILE A 3 -2.73 17.74 17.26
C ILE A 3 -3.72 16.60 17.01
N LYS A 4 -4.92 16.97 16.56
CA LYS A 4 -5.97 16.04 16.14
C LYS A 4 -6.24 16.25 14.66
N GLY A 5 -6.45 15.15 13.95
CA GLY A 5 -6.69 15.20 12.50
C GLY A 5 -6.68 13.83 11.85
N TRP A 6 -6.71 13.83 10.53
CA TRP A 6 -6.72 12.61 9.71
C TRP A 6 -5.32 12.30 9.20
N LEU A 7 -4.89 11.03 9.31
CA LEU A 7 -3.62 10.57 8.77
C LEU A 7 -3.66 10.59 7.24
N PHE A 8 -3.19 11.67 6.63
CA PHE A 8 -3.30 11.90 5.19
C PHE A 8 -2.24 11.14 4.40
N ASP A 9 -0.96 11.23 4.77
CA ASP A 9 0.10 10.53 4.03
C ASP A 9 1.19 10.05 4.97
N LEU A 10 1.89 8.99 4.57
CA LEU A 10 3.03 8.49 5.31
C LEU A 10 4.03 7.75 4.43
N TYR A 11 5.31 7.93 4.73
CA TYR A 11 6.42 7.31 4.02
C TYR A 11 7.69 7.35 4.88
N PRO A 12 8.59 6.37 4.70
CA PRO A 12 9.88 6.41 5.38
C PRO A 12 10.78 7.49 4.76
N LEU A 13 11.48 8.23 5.62
CA LEU A 13 12.57 9.12 5.23
C LEU A 13 13.65 9.06 6.31
N ASP A 14 14.87 8.72 5.90
CA ASP A 14 15.99 8.46 6.80
C ASP A 14 15.61 7.45 7.90
N SER A 15 15.66 7.87 9.17
CA SER A 15 15.37 7.04 10.36
C SER A 15 13.97 7.23 10.93
N SER A 16 13.10 7.94 10.22
CA SER A 16 11.77 8.31 10.67
C SER A 16 10.70 7.83 9.69
N MET A 17 9.50 7.59 10.20
CA MET A 17 8.29 7.69 9.42
C MET A 17 7.91 9.17 9.33
N ILE A 18 7.72 9.69 8.13
CA ILE A 18 7.12 11.01 7.92
C ILE A 18 5.62 10.82 7.88
N LEU A 19 4.90 11.67 8.61
CA LEU A 19 3.45 11.67 8.68
C LEU A 19 2.94 13.04 8.26
N TRP A 20 1.98 13.05 7.34
CA TRP A 20 1.17 14.22 7.05
C TRP A 20 -0.18 14.04 7.71
N ILE A 21 -0.51 14.93 8.65
CA ILE A 21 -1.79 14.93 9.36
C ILE A 21 -2.57 16.13 8.87
N LYS A 22 -3.76 15.89 8.31
CA LYS A 22 -4.70 16.96 8.00
C LYS A 22 -5.40 17.35 9.28
N GLY A 23 -5.08 18.52 9.82
CA GLY A 23 -5.66 19.01 11.07
C GLY A 23 -7.14 19.35 10.92
N GLU A 24 -7.82 19.50 12.07
CA GLU A 24 -9.19 20.05 12.09
C GLU A 24 -9.25 21.51 11.61
N ASP A 25 -8.11 22.19 11.52
CA ASP A 25 -7.94 23.50 10.87
C ASP A 25 -7.97 23.43 9.33
N GLY A 26 -8.05 22.22 8.76
CA GLY A 26 -8.03 21.98 7.31
C GLY A 26 -6.63 22.06 6.69
N LEU A 27 -5.59 22.30 7.48
CA LEU A 27 -4.21 22.39 7.00
C LEU A 27 -3.50 21.04 7.11
N LEU A 28 -2.53 20.82 6.22
CA LEU A 28 -1.68 19.63 6.27
C LEU A 28 -0.38 19.95 7.02
N HIS A 29 -0.16 19.20 8.09
CA HIS A 29 0.99 19.36 8.97
C HIS A 29 1.94 18.18 8.81
N ARG A 30 3.22 18.46 8.60
CA ARG A 30 4.29 17.46 8.45
C ARG A 30 4.94 17.17 9.80
N PHE A 31 5.00 15.90 10.16
CA PHE A 31 5.67 15.42 11.37
C PHE A 31 6.60 14.25 11.10
N GLU A 32 7.50 14.02 12.05
CA GLU A 32 8.50 12.95 12.04
C GLU A 32 8.33 12.08 13.29
N ASP A 33 8.11 10.79 13.09
CA ASP A 33 8.11 9.78 14.16
C ASP A 33 9.26 8.79 13.95
N PRO A 34 10.28 8.75 14.82
CA PRO A 34 11.35 7.76 14.74
C PRO A 34 10.79 6.34 14.70
N PHE A 35 11.11 5.58 13.65
CA PHE A 35 10.53 4.26 13.44
C PHE A 35 11.59 3.25 13.06
N ARG A 36 11.60 2.12 13.76
CA ARG A 36 12.54 1.01 13.55
C ARG A 36 11.76 -0.28 13.36
N PRO A 37 11.54 -0.70 12.11
CA PRO A 37 10.81 -1.93 11.84
C PRO A 37 11.50 -3.14 12.47
N ARG A 38 10.69 -4.12 12.87
CA ARG A 38 11.18 -5.38 13.46
C ARG A 38 10.82 -6.57 12.60
N PHE A 39 11.68 -7.58 12.61
CA PHE A 39 11.43 -8.87 11.99
C PHE A 39 11.90 -10.01 12.90
N TYR A 40 11.55 -11.24 12.56
CA TYR A 40 11.82 -12.40 13.40
C TYR A 40 12.63 -13.45 12.66
N ALA A 41 13.49 -14.13 13.40
CA ALA A 41 14.33 -15.22 12.91
C ALA A 41 14.26 -16.43 13.85
N GLN A 42 14.10 -17.61 13.28
CA GLN A 42 14.09 -18.89 13.99
C GLN A 42 15.22 -19.78 13.49
N GLY A 43 15.93 -20.40 14.41
CA GLY A 43 17.07 -21.26 14.11
C GLY A 43 17.85 -21.60 15.37
N ASN A 44 18.97 -22.27 15.20
CA ASN A 44 19.95 -22.52 16.24
C ASN A 44 20.63 -21.21 16.69
N ARG A 45 20.81 -21.07 18.01
CA ARG A 45 21.31 -19.81 18.63
C ARG A 45 22.62 -19.30 18.06
N GLY A 46 23.54 -20.19 17.66
CA GLY A 46 24.81 -19.80 17.06
C GLY A 46 24.66 -19.08 15.72
N ASP A 47 23.81 -19.61 14.84
CA ASP A 47 23.53 -19.00 13.53
C ASP A 47 22.77 -17.67 13.69
N LEU A 48 21.83 -17.60 14.64
CA LEU A 48 21.08 -16.38 14.95
C LEU A 48 22.01 -15.26 15.46
N LEU A 49 22.91 -15.56 16.39
CA LEU A 49 23.88 -14.57 16.87
C LEU A 49 24.87 -14.15 15.76
N ALA A 50 25.30 -15.08 14.90
CA ALA A 50 26.16 -14.76 13.76
C ALA A 50 25.46 -13.86 12.73
N LEU A 51 24.17 -14.10 12.47
CA LEU A 51 23.34 -13.22 11.66
C LEU A 51 23.27 -11.81 12.28
N PHE A 52 22.93 -11.70 13.57
CA PHE A 52 22.84 -10.40 14.23
C PHE A 52 24.17 -9.65 14.18
N ASP A 53 25.29 -10.32 14.46
CA ASP A 53 26.62 -9.72 14.36
C ASP A 53 26.94 -9.21 12.95
N SER A 54 26.52 -9.95 11.92
CA SER A 54 26.67 -9.52 10.51
C SER A 54 25.86 -8.26 10.22
N LEU A 55 24.59 -8.23 10.62
CA LEU A 55 23.70 -7.09 10.43
C LEU A 55 24.12 -5.88 11.27
N HIS A 56 24.62 -6.09 12.48
CA HIS A 56 25.09 -5.02 13.34
C HIS A 56 26.37 -4.38 12.78
N LYS A 57 27.33 -5.19 12.30
CA LYS A 57 28.56 -4.69 11.63
C LYS A 57 28.26 -3.89 10.37
N GLY A 58 27.27 -4.30 9.59
CA GLY A 58 26.81 -3.56 8.42
C GLY A 58 25.85 -2.41 8.75
N ARG A 59 25.58 -2.14 10.04
CA ARG A 59 24.69 -1.08 10.53
C ARG A 59 23.22 -1.23 10.11
N GLN A 60 22.81 -2.44 9.73
CA GLN A 60 21.41 -2.73 9.36
C GLN A 60 20.53 -3.09 10.56
N ALA A 61 21.12 -3.48 11.70
CA ALA A 61 20.37 -3.82 12.93
C ALA A 61 20.98 -3.17 14.17
N THR A 62 20.12 -2.70 15.08
CA THR A 62 20.50 -1.97 16.29
C THR A 62 20.33 -2.79 17.56
N TRP A 63 19.35 -3.69 17.58
CA TRP A 63 18.96 -4.42 18.78
C TRP A 63 18.37 -5.79 18.45
N TYR A 64 18.45 -6.72 19.40
CA TYR A 64 17.72 -7.99 19.33
C TYR A 64 17.22 -8.42 20.72
N GLN A 65 16.19 -9.26 20.74
CA GLN A 65 15.72 -9.94 21.94
C GLN A 65 15.14 -11.32 21.62
N TRP A 66 15.17 -12.22 22.61
CA TRP A 66 14.47 -13.50 22.52
C TRP A 66 13.02 -13.33 22.92
N THR A 67 12.10 -13.86 22.12
CA THR A 67 10.66 -13.79 22.39
C THR A 67 9.96 -15.06 21.94
N LYS A 68 8.70 -15.21 22.37
CA LYS A 68 7.82 -16.29 21.91
C LYS A 68 6.74 -15.71 21.02
N LYS A 69 6.50 -16.37 19.90
CA LYS A 69 5.44 -16.04 18.95
C LYS A 69 4.74 -17.30 18.49
N ARG A 70 3.52 -17.17 18.00
CA ARG A 70 2.76 -18.31 17.47
C ARG A 70 3.20 -18.58 16.03
N GLU A 71 3.67 -19.79 15.77
CA GLU A 71 3.95 -20.26 14.42
C GLU A 71 2.63 -20.61 13.72
N PHE A 72 2.49 -20.21 12.46
CA PHE A 72 1.21 -20.23 11.76
C PHE A 72 0.66 -21.64 11.53
N TRP A 73 1.49 -22.58 11.10
CA TRP A 73 1.04 -23.92 10.70
C TRP A 73 0.76 -24.84 11.88
N SER A 74 1.66 -24.86 12.86
CA SER A 74 1.54 -25.69 14.05
C SER A 74 0.60 -25.09 15.10
N GLY A 75 0.36 -23.78 15.06
CA GLY A 75 -0.36 -23.05 16.10
C GLY A 75 0.37 -23.01 17.45
N HIS A 76 1.57 -23.56 17.54
CA HIS A 76 2.37 -23.62 18.76
C HIS A 76 3.20 -22.35 18.96
N GLU A 77 3.50 -22.03 20.21
CA GLU A 77 4.48 -20.99 20.52
C GLU A 77 5.90 -21.51 20.28
N VAL A 78 6.66 -20.75 19.49
CA VAL A 78 8.07 -21.03 19.20
C VAL A 78 8.96 -19.88 19.71
N GLU A 79 10.16 -20.22 20.18
CA GLU A 79 11.18 -19.22 20.52
C GLU A 79 11.81 -18.68 19.23
N VAL A 80 11.82 -17.36 19.09
CA VAL A 80 12.41 -16.63 17.96
C VAL A 80 13.28 -15.49 18.47
N MET A 81 14.23 -15.06 17.65
CA MET A 81 14.96 -13.82 17.85
C MET A 81 14.23 -12.69 17.11
N GLU A 82 13.70 -11.72 17.86
CA GLU A 82 13.23 -10.44 17.32
C GLU A 82 14.44 -9.55 17.07
N ILE A 83 14.54 -8.99 15.86
CA ILE A 83 15.63 -8.11 15.44
C ILE A 83 15.04 -6.76 15.05
N GLU A 84 15.55 -5.69 15.65
CA GLU A 84 15.24 -4.30 15.30
C GLU A 84 16.17 -3.83 14.19
N ALA A 85 15.60 -3.46 13.05
CA ALA A 85 16.35 -2.83 11.97
C ALA A 85 16.74 -1.39 12.35
N ALA A 86 17.87 -0.91 11.82
CA ALA A 86 18.38 0.42 12.16
C ALA A 86 17.43 1.55 11.76
N ASP A 87 16.80 1.41 10.59
CA ASP A 87 15.82 2.33 10.03
C ASP A 87 15.02 1.63 8.90
N PRO A 88 13.97 2.28 8.38
CA PRO A 88 13.14 1.73 7.31
C PRO A 88 13.88 1.46 5.98
N GLU A 89 14.95 2.22 5.67
CA GLU A 89 15.71 2.03 4.44
C GLU A 89 16.52 0.73 4.50
N HIS A 90 17.25 0.52 5.60
CA HIS A 90 17.99 -0.71 5.82
C HIS A 90 17.07 -1.92 5.94
N TYR A 91 15.89 -1.78 6.53
CA TYR A 91 14.87 -2.83 6.56
C TYR A 91 14.50 -3.30 5.14
N ALA A 92 14.26 -2.39 4.21
CA ALA A 92 13.97 -2.74 2.81
C ALA A 92 15.16 -3.44 2.11
N GLN A 93 16.40 -3.14 2.52
CA GLN A 93 17.61 -3.76 1.99
C GLN A 93 17.85 -5.18 2.54
N LEU A 94 17.24 -5.56 3.66
CA LEU A 94 17.39 -6.90 4.27
C LEU A 94 17.07 -8.02 3.27
N LEU A 95 16.10 -7.81 2.38
CA LEU A 95 15.70 -8.79 1.36
C LEU A 95 16.83 -9.20 0.41
N ARG A 96 17.93 -8.43 0.35
CA ARG A 96 19.14 -8.78 -0.41
C ARG A 96 20.17 -9.58 0.41
N ILE A 97 20.11 -9.49 1.74
CA ILE A 97 21.09 -10.06 2.67
C ILE A 97 20.58 -11.40 3.21
N LEU A 98 19.32 -11.43 3.66
CA LEU A 98 18.69 -12.59 4.30
C LEU A 98 18.72 -13.88 3.45
N PRO A 99 18.66 -13.87 2.10
CA PRO A 99 18.70 -15.11 1.31
C PRO A 99 19.93 -15.98 1.55
N SER A 100 21.07 -15.38 1.92
CA SER A 100 22.30 -16.11 2.21
C SER A 100 22.26 -16.91 3.53
N TRP A 101 21.20 -16.71 4.33
CA TRP A 101 20.99 -17.38 5.62
C TRP A 101 19.79 -18.33 5.62
N GLU A 102 18.96 -18.32 4.57
CA GLU A 102 17.68 -19.06 4.51
C GLU A 102 17.84 -20.58 4.67
N GLU A 103 19.01 -21.16 4.35
CA GLU A 103 19.27 -22.59 4.54
C GLU A 103 19.32 -23.01 6.02
N ARG A 104 19.64 -22.09 6.93
CA ARG A 104 19.83 -22.37 8.37
C ARG A 104 18.85 -21.63 9.26
N ILE A 105 18.25 -20.55 8.75
CA ILE A 105 17.39 -19.64 9.51
C ILE A 105 16.10 -19.42 8.75
N THR A 106 14.97 -19.62 9.43
CA THR A 106 13.65 -19.25 8.93
C THR A 106 13.34 -17.81 9.34
N PHE A 107 12.94 -16.99 8.38
CA PHE A 107 12.61 -15.57 8.60
C PHE A 107 11.11 -15.31 8.52
N TYR A 108 10.66 -14.40 9.36
CA TYR A 108 9.28 -13.96 9.43
C TYR A 108 9.19 -12.43 9.49
N ASN A 109 8.10 -11.89 8.97
CA ASN A 109 7.78 -10.46 9.00
C ASN A 109 8.91 -9.58 8.41
N CYS A 110 9.67 -10.05 7.43
CA CYS A 110 10.81 -9.31 6.87
C CYS A 110 10.51 -8.61 5.52
N ASP A 111 9.35 -8.87 4.92
CA ASP A 111 8.91 -8.28 3.65
C ASP A 111 7.67 -7.40 3.79
N ILE A 112 7.28 -7.03 5.01
CA ILE A 112 6.16 -6.11 5.27
C ILE A 112 6.65 -4.68 5.04
N PRO A 113 6.13 -3.96 4.03
CA PRO A 113 6.57 -2.60 3.74
C PRO A 113 6.46 -1.66 4.96
N SER A 114 7.50 -0.86 5.20
CA SER A 114 7.62 -0.07 6.44
C SER A 114 6.41 0.81 6.76
N PRO A 115 5.76 1.52 5.80
CA PRO A 115 4.50 2.21 6.08
C PRO A 115 3.40 1.31 6.63
N GLN A 116 3.28 0.08 6.12
CA GLN A 116 2.26 -0.87 6.58
C GLN A 116 2.61 -1.41 7.97
N ALA A 117 3.88 -1.78 8.19
CA ALA A 117 4.34 -2.20 9.51
C ALA A 117 4.10 -1.12 10.58
N TYR A 118 4.32 0.15 10.24
CA TYR A 118 4.01 1.28 11.10
C TYR A 118 2.51 1.37 11.43
N LEU A 119 1.64 1.28 10.42
CA LEU A 119 0.19 1.29 10.60
C LEU A 119 -0.30 0.12 11.46
N TYR A 120 0.27 -1.08 11.27
CA TYR A 120 -0.06 -2.25 12.09
C TYR A 120 0.36 -2.04 13.55
N GLU A 121 1.59 -1.59 13.79
CA GLU A 121 2.13 -1.39 15.14
C GLU A 121 1.36 -0.31 15.91
N LYS A 122 1.01 0.80 15.25
CA LYS A 122 0.31 1.93 15.89
C LYS A 122 -1.21 1.77 15.90
N GLY A 123 -1.76 0.74 15.25
CA GLY A 123 -3.20 0.58 15.07
C GLY A 123 -3.84 1.70 14.24
N LEU A 124 -3.05 2.38 13.41
CA LEU A 124 -3.49 3.48 12.55
C LEU A 124 -3.92 2.95 11.17
N PHE A 125 -4.65 3.78 10.44
CA PHE A 125 -5.01 3.52 9.05
C PHE A 125 -5.05 4.83 8.25
N PRO A 126 -4.83 4.78 6.92
CA PRO A 126 -4.88 5.96 6.07
C PRO A 126 -6.23 6.65 6.20
N THR A 127 -6.24 7.98 6.26
CA THR A 127 -7.41 8.83 6.52
C THR A 127 -8.13 8.57 7.83
N GLY A 128 -7.61 7.71 8.72
CA GLY A 128 -8.18 7.55 10.06
C GLY A 128 -7.91 8.77 10.92
N ARG A 129 -8.89 9.18 11.74
CA ARG A 129 -8.65 10.19 12.79
C ARG A 129 -7.63 9.67 13.79
N CYS A 130 -6.70 10.55 14.17
CA CYS A 130 -5.62 10.26 15.10
C CYS A 130 -5.35 11.48 16.00
N VAL A 131 -4.75 11.18 17.15
CA VAL A 131 -4.28 12.17 18.12
C VAL A 131 -2.79 11.98 18.29
N ALA A 132 -2.01 13.03 18.03
CA ALA A 132 -0.56 13.00 18.13
C ALA A 132 -0.03 14.02 19.13
N GLU A 133 0.83 13.56 20.03
CA GLU A 133 1.62 14.37 20.96
C GLU A 133 2.90 14.83 20.28
N ILE A 134 3.08 16.14 20.18
CA ILE A 134 4.13 16.76 19.36
C ILE A 134 4.97 17.80 20.11
N GLU A 135 6.24 17.92 19.71
CA GLU A 135 7.12 19.05 20.01
C GLU A 135 7.78 19.52 18.71
N GLY A 136 7.40 20.72 18.24
CA GLY A 136 7.79 21.17 16.90
C GLY A 136 7.26 20.23 15.82
N THR A 137 8.16 19.64 15.03
CA THR A 137 7.83 18.67 13.97
C THR A 137 7.94 17.21 14.44
N ARG A 138 8.32 16.96 15.70
CA ARG A 138 8.55 15.59 16.20
C ARG A 138 7.33 15.04 16.92
N ILE A 139 6.98 13.80 16.62
CA ILE A 139 5.97 13.01 17.35
C ILE A 139 6.64 12.26 18.51
N PHE A 140 5.96 12.23 19.66
CA PHE A 140 6.33 11.44 20.84
C PHE A 140 5.35 10.30 21.11
N GLY A 141 4.10 10.49 20.74
CA GLY A 141 3.05 9.50 20.82
C GLY A 141 2.00 9.80 19.76
N ILE A 142 1.50 8.74 19.12
CA ILE A 142 0.37 8.84 18.20
C ILE A 142 -0.51 7.61 18.41
N GLN A 143 -1.81 7.84 18.41
CA GLN A 143 -2.81 6.80 18.56
C GLN A 143 -4.04 7.13 17.71
N PRO A 144 -4.79 6.11 17.25
CA PRO A 144 -6.08 6.35 16.62
C PRO A 144 -7.02 7.08 17.59
N ASP A 145 -7.88 7.94 17.05
CA ASP A 145 -8.96 8.53 17.84
C ASP A 145 -9.91 7.40 18.31
N LYS A 146 -10.35 7.45 19.56
CA LYS A 146 -11.15 6.38 20.17
C LYS A 146 -12.54 6.25 19.54
N SER A 147 -13.04 7.32 18.93
CA SER A 147 -14.30 7.29 18.19
C SER A 147 -14.16 6.82 16.76
N GLU A 148 -12.93 6.64 16.25
CA GLU A 148 -12.72 6.33 14.85
C GLU A 148 -13.09 4.88 14.52
N SER A 149 -13.89 4.70 13.47
CA SER A 149 -14.21 3.41 12.87
C SER A 149 -13.31 3.14 11.66
N LEU A 150 -12.98 1.87 11.43
CA LEU A 150 -12.34 1.45 10.18
C LEU A 150 -13.25 1.67 8.97
N TRP A 151 -14.54 1.44 9.15
CA TRP A 151 -15.58 1.68 8.14
C TRP A 151 -15.86 3.17 8.05
N MET A 152 -15.89 3.68 6.81
CA MET A 152 -16.20 5.08 6.53
C MET A 152 -17.71 5.29 6.42
N ASP A 153 -18.24 6.18 7.25
CA ASP A 153 -19.60 6.72 7.12
C ASP A 153 -19.62 8.00 6.26
N GLU A 154 -20.82 8.44 5.85
CA GLU A 154 -20.98 9.70 5.11
C GLU A 154 -20.47 10.89 5.93
N GLY A 155 -19.44 11.57 5.41
CA GLY A 155 -18.84 12.77 6.04
C GLY A 155 -17.56 12.51 6.83
N ASP A 156 -17.08 11.27 6.92
CA ASP A 156 -15.86 10.93 7.66
C ASP A 156 -14.56 11.37 6.97
N LEU A 157 -14.62 11.60 5.65
CA LEU A 157 -13.47 12.03 4.87
C LEU A 157 -13.08 13.48 5.19
N PRO A 158 -11.78 13.77 5.35
CA PRO A 158 -11.34 15.15 5.39
C PRO A 158 -11.70 15.82 4.06
N ASP A 159 -12.09 17.09 4.09
CA ASP A 159 -12.31 17.87 2.88
C ASP A 159 -11.01 17.89 2.05
N LEU A 160 -11.01 17.35 0.83
CA LEU A 160 -9.81 17.24 0.00
C LEU A 160 -9.90 18.20 -1.18
N ARG A 161 -8.90 19.07 -1.32
CA ARG A 161 -8.78 19.91 -2.50
C ARG A 161 -8.25 19.09 -3.67
N VAL A 162 -9.06 18.87 -4.68
CA VAL A 162 -8.71 18.04 -5.83
C VAL A 162 -8.41 18.89 -7.06
N MET A 163 -7.23 18.70 -7.63
CA MET A 163 -6.86 19.20 -8.95
C MET A 163 -6.96 18.07 -9.97
N ALA A 164 -7.68 18.28 -11.07
CA ALA A 164 -7.64 17.41 -12.24
C ALA A 164 -6.62 17.93 -13.25
N LEU A 165 -5.77 17.04 -13.77
CA LEU A 165 -4.71 17.30 -14.73
C LEU A 165 -4.83 16.31 -15.90
N ASN A 166 -5.42 16.75 -17.00
CA ASN A 166 -5.86 15.87 -18.08
C ASN A 166 -5.32 16.30 -19.44
N HIS A 167 -4.97 15.33 -20.27
CA HIS A 167 -4.81 15.59 -21.69
C HIS A 167 -6.16 15.50 -22.40
N TYR A 168 -6.51 16.56 -23.11
CA TYR A 168 -7.67 16.60 -23.99
C TYR A 168 -7.21 16.45 -25.44
N SER A 169 -7.91 15.60 -26.21
CA SER A 169 -7.66 15.42 -27.64
C SER A 169 -8.96 15.66 -28.40
N SER A 170 -9.03 16.78 -29.13
CA SER A 170 -10.14 17.05 -30.07
C SER A 170 -9.57 17.13 -31.49
N GLY A 171 -9.82 16.08 -32.27
CA GLY A 171 -9.23 15.91 -33.60
C GLY A 171 -7.70 15.81 -33.54
N TRP A 172 -7.00 16.75 -34.18
CA TRP A 172 -5.54 16.79 -34.26
C TRP A 172 -4.86 17.58 -33.13
N ARG A 173 -5.65 18.32 -32.32
CA ARG A 173 -5.10 19.16 -31.25
C ARG A 173 -5.08 18.38 -29.94
N LYS A 174 -3.92 18.41 -29.29
CA LYS A 174 -3.73 17.93 -27.92
C LYS A 174 -3.56 19.16 -27.03
N ALA A 175 -4.40 19.29 -26.02
CA ALA A 175 -4.29 20.31 -25.00
C ALA A 175 -4.09 19.67 -23.63
N LEU A 176 -3.52 20.43 -22.70
CA LEU A 176 -3.47 20.09 -21.28
C LEU A 176 -4.52 20.95 -20.56
N LEU A 177 -5.45 20.29 -19.88
CA LEU A 177 -6.49 20.92 -19.08
C LEU A 177 -6.17 20.72 -17.60
N MET A 178 -6.16 21.83 -16.86
CA MET A 178 -6.08 21.86 -15.41
C MET A 178 -7.39 22.38 -14.84
N GLU A 179 -7.93 21.71 -13.83
CA GLU A 179 -9.13 22.15 -13.12
C GLU A 179 -8.92 22.00 -11.62
N CYS A 180 -9.30 23.01 -10.83
CA CYS A 180 -9.31 22.96 -9.37
C CYS A 180 -10.27 24.03 -8.85
N GLU A 181 -11.12 23.70 -7.86
CA GLU A 181 -12.07 24.65 -7.24
C GLU A 181 -12.95 25.40 -8.26
N GLY A 182 -13.32 24.75 -9.38
CA GLY A 182 -14.10 25.34 -10.47
C GLY A 182 -13.32 26.25 -11.43
N TYR A 183 -12.03 26.51 -11.18
CA TYR A 183 -11.16 27.23 -12.11
C TYR A 183 -10.57 26.27 -13.13
N GLN A 184 -10.70 26.61 -14.42
CA GLN A 184 -10.18 25.81 -15.53
C GLN A 184 -9.13 26.60 -16.33
N VAL A 185 -8.02 25.94 -16.64
CA VAL A 185 -6.95 26.46 -17.50
C VAL A 185 -6.66 25.43 -18.59
N GLU A 186 -6.89 25.81 -19.84
CA GLU A 186 -6.57 25.00 -21.02
C GLU A 186 -5.32 25.57 -21.71
N MET A 187 -4.37 24.68 -22.03
CA MET A 187 -3.11 25.03 -22.68
C MET A 187 -2.90 24.15 -23.93
N GLU A 188 -2.86 24.76 -25.11
CA GLU A 188 -2.46 24.06 -26.35
C GLU A 188 -0.96 23.71 -26.31
N ASP A 189 -0.13 24.67 -25.90
CA ASP A 189 1.30 24.47 -25.62
C ASP A 189 1.54 24.39 -24.12
N VAL A 190 2.13 23.28 -23.66
CA VAL A 190 2.37 23.04 -22.23
C VAL A 190 3.36 24.06 -21.66
N ASP A 191 2.87 24.92 -20.76
CA ASP A 191 3.69 25.86 -19.99
C ASP A 191 3.87 25.36 -18.54
N ILE A 192 5.09 24.92 -18.23
CA ILE A 192 5.52 24.48 -16.89
C ILE A 192 5.38 25.59 -15.83
N GLY A 193 5.57 26.85 -16.23
CA GLY A 193 5.41 28.02 -15.36
C GLY A 193 3.96 28.29 -15.00
N GLU A 194 3.01 27.99 -15.89
CA GLU A 194 1.56 28.08 -15.61
C GLU A 194 1.14 26.95 -14.66
N ILE A 195 1.55 25.70 -14.92
CA ILE A 195 1.29 24.56 -14.02
C ILE A 195 1.83 24.85 -12.61
N ARG A 196 3.07 25.37 -12.53
CA ARG A 196 3.68 25.76 -11.26
C ARG A 196 2.88 26.82 -10.52
N ARG A 197 2.39 27.86 -11.23
CA ARG A 197 1.57 28.92 -10.62
C ARG A 197 0.23 28.37 -10.14
N PHE A 198 -0.41 27.54 -10.95
CA PHE A 198 -1.69 26.91 -10.62
C PHE A 198 -1.58 26.06 -9.35
N ILE A 199 -0.58 25.17 -9.28
CA ILE A 199 -0.34 24.34 -8.09
C ILE A 199 0.00 25.18 -6.86
N LYS A 200 0.77 26.27 -7.00
CA LYS A 200 1.07 27.16 -5.86
C LYS A 200 -0.13 27.97 -5.39
N GLN A 201 -1.00 28.37 -6.31
CA GLN A 201 -2.18 29.16 -6.01
C GLN A 201 -3.23 28.31 -5.29
N PHE A 202 -3.51 27.12 -5.81
CA PHE A 202 -4.55 26.27 -5.26
C PHE A 202 -4.04 25.33 -4.19
N ASP A 203 -2.76 24.96 -4.15
CA ASP A 203 -2.20 23.93 -3.26
C ASP A 203 -3.13 22.71 -3.08
N PRO A 204 -3.37 21.93 -4.15
CA PRO A 204 -4.27 20.78 -4.08
C PRO A 204 -3.72 19.70 -3.16
N ASP A 205 -4.61 18.98 -2.46
CA ASP A 205 -4.27 17.78 -1.70
C ASP A 205 -4.09 16.57 -2.60
N VAL A 206 -4.87 16.52 -3.67
CA VAL A 206 -4.88 15.42 -4.62
C VAL A 206 -4.75 15.94 -6.03
N ILE A 207 -3.83 15.35 -6.80
CA ILE A 207 -3.73 15.52 -8.24
C ILE A 207 -4.27 14.25 -8.89
N LEU A 208 -5.40 14.39 -9.57
CA LEU A 208 -5.98 13.37 -10.42
C LEU A 208 -5.51 13.56 -11.85
N SER A 209 -5.12 12.47 -12.50
CA SER A 209 -4.72 12.52 -13.91
C SER A 209 -5.32 11.37 -14.71
N ASP A 210 -5.37 11.55 -16.03
CA ASP A 210 -5.58 10.46 -16.98
C ASP A 210 -4.27 10.11 -17.67
N ASN A 211 -3.76 8.90 -17.43
CA ASN A 211 -2.45 8.43 -17.93
C ASN A 211 -1.26 9.26 -17.40
N GLY A 212 -1.39 9.82 -16.20
CA GLY A 212 -0.32 10.49 -15.47
C GLY A 212 0.93 9.66 -15.34
N ASP A 213 0.79 8.42 -14.87
CA ASP A 213 1.92 7.54 -14.59
C ASP A 213 2.65 7.12 -15.87
N ALA A 214 1.88 6.81 -16.92
CA ALA A 214 2.41 6.21 -18.14
C ALA A 214 3.03 7.22 -19.10
N SER A 215 2.48 8.43 -19.20
CA SER A 215 2.86 9.38 -20.27
C SER A 215 2.93 10.84 -19.83
N LEU A 216 1.93 11.33 -19.11
CA LEU A 216 1.82 12.76 -18.83
C LEU A 216 2.88 13.25 -17.84
N LEU A 217 3.06 12.62 -16.68
CA LEU A 217 4.11 13.01 -15.73
C LEU A 217 5.52 12.80 -16.30
N PRO A 218 5.85 11.67 -16.98
CA PRO A 218 7.13 11.53 -17.68
C PRO A 218 7.42 12.67 -18.66
N LEU A 219 6.42 13.14 -19.42
CA LEU A 219 6.54 14.29 -20.31
C LEU A 219 6.82 15.58 -19.52
N LEU A 220 6.06 15.85 -18.46
CA LEU A 220 6.26 17.04 -17.63
C LEU A 220 7.63 17.05 -16.97
N PHE A 221 8.11 15.93 -16.41
CA PHE A 221 9.47 15.83 -15.86
C PHE A 221 10.56 16.03 -16.92
N ALA A 222 10.32 15.63 -18.18
CA ALA A 222 11.25 15.92 -19.27
C ALA A 222 11.29 17.42 -19.60
N LEU A 223 10.13 18.10 -19.58
CA LEU A 223 10.02 19.54 -19.76
C LEU A 223 10.66 20.32 -18.60
N GLU A 224 10.42 19.92 -17.34
CA GLU A 224 11.07 20.53 -16.17
C GLU A 224 12.60 20.50 -16.28
N ARG A 225 13.17 19.37 -16.71
CA ARG A 225 14.62 19.23 -16.97
C ARG A 225 15.09 20.11 -18.11
N ARG A 226 14.33 20.19 -19.20
CA ARG A 226 14.66 21.02 -20.39
C ARG A 226 14.65 22.51 -20.05
N TRP A 227 13.65 22.96 -19.31
CA TRP A 227 13.41 24.37 -19.00
C TRP A 227 13.97 24.81 -17.64
N LYS A 228 14.63 23.90 -16.92
CA LYS A 228 15.22 24.12 -15.59
C LYS A 228 14.26 24.79 -14.60
N THR A 229 12.97 24.45 -14.73
CA THR A 229 11.90 24.99 -13.89
C THR A 229 11.24 23.82 -13.21
N SER A 230 11.22 23.82 -11.88
CA SER A 230 10.58 22.78 -11.09
C SER A 230 9.14 23.17 -10.73
N ILE A 231 8.23 22.22 -10.93
CA ILE A 231 6.87 22.22 -10.45
C ILE A 231 6.88 21.61 -9.03
N PRO A 232 6.24 22.24 -8.04
CA PRO A 232 6.17 21.73 -6.68
C PRO A 232 5.13 20.61 -6.59
N TRP A 233 5.46 19.44 -7.13
CA TRP A 233 4.60 18.25 -7.09
C TRP A 233 4.38 17.77 -5.66
N ASP A 234 5.47 17.68 -4.90
CA ASP A 234 5.51 17.31 -3.49
C ASP A 234 5.29 18.52 -2.57
N ARG A 235 4.74 18.27 -1.39
CA ARG A 235 4.81 19.19 -0.25
C ARG A 235 6.04 18.94 0.63
N GLU A 236 6.68 17.78 0.49
CA GLU A 236 7.94 17.49 1.17
C GLU A 236 9.01 18.53 0.76
N PRO A 237 9.60 19.26 1.72
CA PRO A 237 10.61 20.28 1.43
C PRO A 237 11.91 19.71 0.85
N HIS A 238 12.22 18.45 1.14
CA HIS A 238 13.46 17.80 0.72
C HIS A 238 13.22 16.80 -0.41
N PRO A 239 13.96 16.89 -1.53
CA PRO A 239 13.84 15.91 -2.60
C PRO A 239 14.17 14.51 -2.08
N ILE A 240 13.21 13.60 -2.12
CA ILE A 240 13.42 12.20 -1.74
C ILE A 240 14.08 11.49 -2.92
N GLN A 241 15.39 11.24 -2.80
CA GLN A 241 16.11 10.43 -3.79
C GLN A 241 15.73 8.95 -3.59
N GLY A 242 15.36 8.26 -4.68
CA GLY A 242 15.40 6.79 -4.70
C GLY A 242 14.06 6.03 -4.56
N GLN A 243 12.89 6.67 -4.58
CA GLN A 243 11.60 5.94 -4.54
C GLN A 243 10.87 5.81 -5.90
N THR A 244 11.51 6.17 -7.02
CA THR A 244 10.95 5.92 -8.36
C THR A 244 11.68 4.77 -9.05
N ASN A 245 11.01 3.62 -9.13
CA ASN A 245 10.81 2.82 -10.35
C ASN A 245 10.56 1.35 -9.98
N SER A 246 9.35 1.02 -9.54
CA SER A 246 8.84 -0.31 -9.89
C SER A 246 8.83 -0.35 -11.42
N ARG A 247 9.55 -1.29 -12.03
CA ARG A 247 9.34 -1.56 -13.46
C ARG A 247 7.85 -1.84 -13.65
N GLY A 248 7.26 -1.25 -14.69
CA GLY A 248 5.88 -1.58 -15.04
C GLY A 248 5.77 -3.10 -15.24
N HIS A 249 4.64 -3.67 -14.85
CA HIS A 249 4.43 -5.11 -14.94
C HIS A 249 3.07 -5.41 -15.56
N SER A 250 2.97 -6.57 -16.19
CA SER A 250 1.72 -7.10 -16.70
C SER A 250 1.18 -8.16 -15.75
N TYR A 251 -0.13 -8.15 -15.51
CA TYR A 251 -0.82 -9.19 -14.75
C TYR A 251 -2.04 -9.67 -15.52
N PHE A 252 -2.45 -10.91 -15.27
CA PHE A 252 -3.63 -11.51 -15.87
C PHE A 252 -4.76 -11.51 -14.84
N SER A 253 -5.93 -11.00 -15.22
CA SER A 253 -7.13 -10.99 -14.38
C SER A 253 -8.37 -11.11 -15.25
N TYR A 254 -9.38 -11.87 -14.81
CA TYR A 254 -10.65 -12.04 -15.52
C TYR A 254 -10.51 -12.31 -17.04
N GLY A 255 -9.57 -13.18 -17.43
CA GLY A 255 -9.37 -13.53 -18.83
C GLY A 255 -8.62 -12.49 -19.68
N ARG A 256 -8.13 -11.40 -19.07
CA ARG A 256 -7.46 -10.29 -19.75
C ARG A 256 -6.08 -10.01 -19.16
N THR A 257 -5.13 -9.62 -20.01
CA THR A 257 -3.82 -9.13 -19.59
C THR A 257 -3.87 -7.61 -19.46
N TYR A 258 -3.58 -7.11 -18.26
CA TYR A 258 -3.48 -5.69 -17.95
C TYR A 258 -2.02 -5.31 -17.81
N TYR A 259 -1.62 -4.15 -18.33
CA TYR A 259 -0.32 -3.56 -18.08
C TYR A 259 -0.47 -2.41 -17.08
N ARG A 260 0.39 -2.39 -16.05
CA ARG A 260 0.47 -1.31 -15.06
C ARG A 260 1.79 -0.56 -15.22
N ALA A 261 1.69 0.75 -15.46
CA ALA A 261 2.84 1.63 -15.59
C ALA A 261 3.53 1.87 -14.23
N PRO A 262 4.83 2.25 -14.22
CA PRO A 262 5.52 2.68 -13.01
C PRO A 262 4.77 3.79 -12.27
N ALA A 263 4.57 3.61 -10.97
CA ALA A 263 3.89 4.59 -10.13
C ALA A 263 4.73 5.86 -9.96
N HIS A 264 4.10 7.03 -10.13
CA HIS A 264 4.66 8.29 -9.65
C HIS A 264 3.87 8.72 -8.41
N LEU A 265 4.51 8.56 -7.25
CA LEU A 265 3.96 8.95 -5.95
C LEU A 265 4.49 10.33 -5.59
N PHE A 266 3.65 11.17 -5.01
CA PHE A 266 4.06 12.45 -4.42
C PHE A 266 4.05 12.36 -2.90
N PHE A 267 4.74 13.27 -2.23
CA PHE A 267 4.97 13.25 -0.79
C PHE A 267 4.28 14.43 -0.12
N GLY A 268 3.33 14.13 0.78
CA GLY A 268 2.46 15.14 1.37
C GLY A 268 1.41 15.68 0.40
N ARG A 269 1.29 15.07 -0.77
CA ARG A 269 0.24 15.27 -1.77
C ARG A 269 -0.01 13.93 -2.44
N TRP A 270 -1.25 13.61 -2.75
CA TRP A 270 -1.53 12.38 -3.49
C TRP A 270 -1.55 12.61 -4.99
N HIS A 271 -0.93 11.69 -5.74
CA HIS A 271 -1.21 11.54 -7.16
C HIS A 271 -1.91 10.21 -7.44
N ILE A 272 -3.08 10.28 -8.08
CA ILE A 272 -3.83 9.10 -8.51
C ILE A 272 -4.10 9.22 -10.01
N ASP A 273 -3.52 8.29 -10.77
CA ASP A 273 -3.82 8.10 -12.18
C ASP A 273 -5.08 7.23 -12.32
N ARG A 274 -6.16 7.84 -12.80
CA ARG A 274 -7.48 7.22 -12.94
C ARG A 274 -7.48 6.07 -13.94
N ARG A 275 -6.56 6.07 -14.91
CA ARG A 275 -6.44 5.04 -15.96
C ARG A 275 -5.49 3.92 -15.57
N ASN A 276 -4.61 4.14 -14.59
CA ASN A 276 -3.68 3.14 -14.04
C ASN A 276 -4.18 2.52 -12.72
N SER A 277 -5.43 2.79 -12.34
CA SER A 277 -6.08 2.33 -11.10
C SER A 277 -7.37 1.58 -11.39
N PHE A 278 -7.33 0.24 -11.26
CA PHE A 278 -8.51 -0.61 -11.36
C PHE A 278 -9.55 -0.22 -10.30
N ILE A 279 -9.11 -0.03 -9.05
CA ILE A 279 -10.01 0.29 -7.93
C ILE A 279 -10.70 1.63 -8.17
N TYR A 280 -9.97 2.66 -8.61
CA TYR A 280 -10.57 3.94 -8.93
C TYR A 280 -11.59 3.82 -10.07
N GLY A 281 -11.30 3.00 -11.09
CA GLY A 281 -12.22 2.78 -12.21
C GLY A 281 -13.55 2.14 -11.80
N GLU A 282 -13.53 1.27 -10.79
CA GLU A 282 -14.74 0.56 -10.30
C GLU A 282 -15.49 1.33 -9.21
N SER A 283 -14.78 2.07 -8.33
CA SER A 283 -15.37 2.63 -7.11
C SER A 283 -14.99 4.09 -6.80
N GLY A 284 -14.31 4.78 -7.71
CA GLY A 284 -13.96 6.20 -7.54
C GLY A 284 -12.90 6.45 -6.46
N MET A 285 -12.83 7.68 -5.96
CA MET A 285 -11.85 8.07 -4.94
C MET A 285 -12.19 7.44 -3.59
N GLU A 286 -13.46 7.49 -3.24
CA GLU A 286 -14.05 7.03 -1.99
C GLU A 286 -13.75 5.54 -1.81
N GLY A 287 -13.94 4.73 -2.84
CA GLY A 287 -13.61 3.31 -2.77
C GLY A 287 -12.11 3.01 -2.70
N VAL A 288 -11.24 3.85 -3.28
CA VAL A 288 -9.79 3.74 -3.07
C VAL A 288 -9.43 4.03 -1.62
N ILE A 289 -10.01 5.07 -1.02
CA ILE A 289 -9.75 5.46 0.36
C ILE A 289 -10.29 4.40 1.32
N GLU A 290 -11.52 3.92 1.11
CA GLU A 290 -12.12 2.87 1.94
C GLU A 290 -11.27 1.60 1.93
N LEU A 291 -10.83 1.16 0.75
CA LEU A 291 -9.99 -0.02 0.66
C LEU A 291 -8.59 0.22 1.29
N ALA A 292 -8.07 1.44 1.21
CA ALA A 292 -6.81 1.83 1.85
C ALA A 292 -6.92 1.80 3.39
N ARG A 293 -8.05 2.23 3.95
CA ARG A 293 -8.38 2.14 5.38
C ARG A 293 -8.40 0.68 5.83
N LEU A 294 -9.22 -0.14 5.19
CA LEU A 294 -9.41 -1.55 5.52
C LEU A 294 -8.11 -2.36 5.42
N ALA A 295 -7.36 -2.14 4.35
CA ALA A 295 -6.12 -2.88 4.11
C ALA A 295 -4.88 -2.26 4.77
N LYS A 296 -5.02 -1.08 5.42
CA LYS A 296 -3.90 -0.31 5.99
C LYS A 296 -2.74 -0.14 5.01
N ILE A 297 -3.06 0.27 3.77
CA ILE A 297 -2.10 0.53 2.70
C ILE A 297 -2.15 2.03 2.36
N PRO A 298 -1.02 2.76 2.28
CA PRO A 298 -1.03 4.16 1.85
C PRO A 298 -1.86 4.36 0.57
N VAL A 299 -2.70 5.40 0.54
CA VAL A 299 -3.76 5.59 -0.48
C VAL A 299 -3.23 5.53 -1.91
N GLN A 300 -2.11 6.21 -2.18
CA GLN A 300 -1.52 6.23 -3.53
C GLN A 300 -1.02 4.86 -3.98
N ARG A 301 -0.55 4.02 -3.05
CA ARG A 301 -0.18 2.64 -3.33
C ARG A 301 -1.41 1.78 -3.49
N MET A 302 -2.44 1.96 -2.65
CA MET A 302 -3.70 1.23 -2.77
C MET A 302 -4.31 1.40 -4.17
N ALA A 303 -4.39 2.63 -4.68
CA ALA A 303 -4.84 2.93 -6.04
C ALA A 303 -4.10 2.12 -7.13
N ARG A 304 -2.84 1.74 -6.88
CA ARG A 304 -1.97 1.03 -7.82
C ARG A 304 -1.69 -0.41 -7.42
N THR A 305 -2.54 -1.01 -6.61
CA THR A 305 -2.47 -2.44 -6.26
C THR A 305 -3.71 -3.19 -6.76
N SER A 306 -3.75 -4.50 -6.56
CA SER A 306 -4.92 -5.33 -6.88
C SER A 306 -5.78 -5.54 -5.64
N PRO A 307 -7.08 -5.87 -5.78
CA PRO A 307 -7.91 -6.26 -4.64
C PRO A 307 -7.31 -7.40 -3.80
N GLY A 308 -6.64 -8.37 -4.43
CA GLY A 308 -5.94 -9.44 -3.72
C GLY A 308 -4.80 -8.94 -2.82
N THR A 309 -4.15 -7.82 -3.18
CA THR A 309 -3.14 -7.17 -2.32
C THR A 309 -3.81 -6.60 -1.07
N ALA A 310 -4.98 -5.99 -1.21
CA ALA A 310 -5.75 -5.47 -0.08
C ALA A 310 -6.12 -6.61 0.90
N ILE A 311 -6.69 -7.70 0.37
CA ILE A 311 -7.06 -8.88 1.17
C ILE A 311 -5.84 -9.46 1.89
N THR A 312 -4.72 -9.63 1.18
CA THR A 312 -3.46 -10.10 1.79
C THR A 312 -3.07 -9.20 2.95
N SER A 313 -3.10 -7.87 2.76
CA SER A 313 -2.75 -6.90 3.78
C SER A 313 -3.64 -6.99 5.02
N MET A 314 -4.96 -7.19 4.83
CA MET A 314 -5.90 -7.42 5.95
C MET A 314 -5.55 -8.69 6.73
N GLN A 315 -5.15 -9.77 6.05
CA GLN A 315 -4.69 -11.01 6.70
C GLN A 315 -3.38 -10.79 7.45
N LEU A 316 -2.44 -10.04 6.86
CA LEU A 316 -1.17 -9.71 7.51
C LEU A 316 -1.37 -8.85 8.76
N ASP A 317 -2.23 -7.84 8.71
CA ASP A 317 -2.59 -7.04 9.89
C ASP A 317 -3.18 -7.95 10.98
N ARG A 318 -4.15 -8.81 10.63
CA ARG A 318 -4.74 -9.72 11.60
C ARG A 318 -3.70 -10.64 12.24
N ALA A 319 -2.83 -11.26 11.43
CA ALA A 319 -1.74 -12.10 11.92
C ALA A 319 -0.77 -11.32 12.83
N PHE A 320 -0.45 -10.08 12.45
CA PHE A 320 0.41 -9.19 13.24
C PHE A 320 -0.22 -8.87 14.61
N GLN A 321 -1.50 -8.48 14.65
CA GLN A 321 -2.22 -8.18 15.90
C GLN A 321 -2.34 -9.42 16.80
N GLU A 322 -2.49 -10.60 16.23
CA GLU A 322 -2.57 -11.86 16.98
C GLU A 322 -1.20 -12.45 17.36
N GLY A 323 -0.09 -11.77 17.06
CA GLY A 323 1.25 -12.25 17.38
C GLY A 323 1.65 -13.52 16.63
N ILE A 324 1.04 -13.77 15.46
CA ILE A 324 1.38 -14.86 14.55
C ILE A 324 2.61 -14.45 13.72
N LEU A 325 3.55 -15.38 13.58
CA LEU A 325 4.70 -15.24 12.68
C LEU A 325 4.23 -15.29 11.22
N ILE A 326 4.55 -14.25 10.44
CA ILE A 326 4.20 -14.16 9.02
C ILE A 326 5.37 -14.71 8.20
N PRO A 327 5.25 -15.87 7.54
CA PRO A 327 6.35 -16.47 6.79
C PRO A 327 6.80 -15.59 5.63
N TRP A 328 8.12 -15.43 5.45
CA TRP A 328 8.65 -14.69 4.31
C TRP A 328 8.39 -15.38 2.97
N ARG A 329 8.67 -16.69 2.91
CA ARG A 329 8.47 -17.48 1.69
C ARG A 329 7.06 -18.07 1.70
N LYS A 330 6.23 -17.58 0.77
CA LYS A 330 4.88 -18.08 0.50
C LYS A 330 4.98 -19.40 -0.25
N GLY A 331 5.30 -20.48 0.44
CA GLY A 331 5.47 -21.77 -0.20
C GLY A 331 5.67 -22.89 0.79
N GLU A 332 4.57 -23.44 1.29
CA GLU A 332 4.54 -24.88 1.49
C GLU A 332 4.01 -25.48 0.19
N PRO A 333 4.85 -26.17 -0.59
CA PRO A 333 4.35 -26.92 -1.73
C PRO A 333 3.37 -27.96 -1.21
N GLU A 334 2.25 -28.11 -1.90
CA GLU A 334 1.28 -29.14 -1.60
C GLU A 334 1.98 -30.51 -1.54
N GLN A 335 1.53 -31.40 -0.66
CA GLN A 335 2.07 -32.76 -0.61
C GLN A 335 1.96 -33.42 -1.99
N PHE A 336 2.90 -34.29 -2.31
CA PHE A 336 2.88 -34.99 -3.59
C PHE A 336 1.57 -35.74 -3.77
N LYS A 337 0.85 -35.43 -4.85
CA LYS A 337 -0.40 -36.09 -5.26
C LYS A 337 -0.19 -36.88 -6.54
N THR A 338 -0.92 -37.99 -6.69
CA THR A 338 -0.91 -38.71 -7.96
C THR A 338 -1.68 -37.93 -9.02
N ALA A 339 -1.43 -38.22 -10.30
CA ALA A 339 -2.21 -37.62 -11.39
C ALA A 339 -3.72 -37.89 -11.26
N TRP A 340 -4.10 -39.02 -10.64
CA TRP A 340 -5.49 -39.38 -10.40
C TRP A 340 -6.12 -38.52 -9.30
N ASP A 341 -5.38 -38.25 -8.22
CA ASP A 341 -5.84 -37.38 -7.13
C ASP A 341 -6.08 -35.96 -7.63
N LEU A 342 -5.21 -35.45 -8.52
CA LEU A 342 -5.39 -34.15 -9.15
C LEU A 342 -6.66 -34.10 -10.00
N LEU A 343 -6.95 -35.14 -10.81
CA LEU A 343 -8.17 -35.20 -11.63
C LEU A 343 -9.46 -35.24 -10.79
N ILE A 344 -9.40 -35.79 -9.58
CA ILE A 344 -10.55 -35.86 -8.68
C ILE A 344 -10.72 -34.55 -7.91
N ALA A 345 -9.62 -33.99 -7.39
CA ALA A 345 -9.62 -32.85 -6.49
C ALA A 345 -9.73 -31.51 -7.22
N ASP A 346 -9.13 -31.35 -8.39
CA ASP A 346 -9.09 -30.09 -9.15
C ASP A 346 -10.31 -29.95 -10.07
N LYS A 347 -11.51 -30.09 -9.48
CA LYS A 347 -12.77 -29.83 -10.19
C LYS A 347 -13.15 -28.37 -10.01
N GLY A 348 -13.20 -27.63 -11.11
CA GLY A 348 -13.77 -26.28 -11.13
C GLY A 348 -15.27 -26.28 -10.81
N GLY A 349 -15.85 -25.08 -10.80
CA GLY A 349 -17.29 -24.91 -10.58
C GLY A 349 -18.15 -25.70 -11.58
N LEU A 350 -19.31 -26.18 -11.13
CA LEU A 350 -20.28 -26.84 -12.01
C LEU A 350 -20.87 -25.83 -13.00
N VAL A 351 -20.71 -26.09 -14.30
CA VAL A 351 -21.27 -25.27 -15.37
C VAL A 351 -22.33 -26.08 -16.13
N PHE A 352 -23.55 -25.56 -16.19
CA PHE A 352 -24.60 -26.12 -17.04
C PHE A 352 -24.46 -25.58 -18.46
N GLN A 353 -24.57 -26.46 -19.47
CA GLN A 353 -24.61 -26.01 -20.86
C GLN A 353 -25.90 -25.23 -21.11
N PRO A 354 -25.85 -23.96 -21.54
CA PRO A 354 -27.05 -23.18 -21.77
C PRO A 354 -27.77 -23.69 -23.03
N LYS A 355 -29.10 -23.53 -23.05
CA LYS A 355 -29.88 -23.72 -24.28
C LYS A 355 -29.51 -22.60 -25.26
N LEU A 356 -29.19 -22.94 -26.51
CA LEU A 356 -28.88 -21.95 -27.54
C LEU A 356 -30.16 -21.37 -28.14
N GLY A 357 -30.26 -20.04 -28.19
CA GLY A 357 -31.42 -19.34 -28.72
C GLY A 357 -31.49 -17.90 -28.22
N ILE A 358 -32.55 -17.20 -28.63
CA ILE A 358 -32.93 -15.91 -28.08
C ILE A 358 -34.08 -16.17 -27.11
N PHE A 359 -33.94 -15.69 -25.88
CA PHE A 359 -34.92 -15.88 -24.82
C PHE A 359 -35.30 -14.51 -24.25
N GLU A 360 -36.58 -14.35 -23.97
CA GLU A 360 -37.13 -13.21 -23.21
C GLU A 360 -37.45 -13.69 -21.78
N GLU A 361 -37.67 -12.77 -20.85
CA GLU A 361 -38.06 -13.07 -19.45
C GLU A 361 -37.05 -13.95 -18.68
N VAL A 362 -35.76 -13.70 -18.86
CA VAL A 362 -34.68 -14.41 -18.14
C VAL A 362 -34.40 -13.72 -16.81
N ALA A 363 -34.27 -14.51 -15.74
CA ALA A 363 -33.82 -14.06 -14.43
C ALA A 363 -32.42 -14.59 -14.11
N GLU A 364 -31.57 -13.74 -13.56
CA GLU A 364 -30.25 -14.09 -13.02
C GLU A 364 -30.33 -14.13 -11.49
N ILE A 365 -29.79 -15.19 -10.90
CA ILE A 365 -29.68 -15.34 -9.44
C ILE A 365 -28.19 -15.42 -9.13
N ASP A 366 -27.69 -14.44 -8.40
CA ASP A 366 -26.32 -14.42 -7.90
C ASP A 366 -26.28 -14.85 -6.42
N PHE A 367 -25.32 -15.70 -6.08
CA PHE A 367 -25.05 -16.08 -4.69
C PHE A 367 -24.03 -15.11 -4.12
N ALA A 368 -24.52 -14.10 -3.40
CA ALA A 368 -23.67 -13.11 -2.74
C ALA A 368 -22.59 -13.80 -1.89
N SER A 369 -21.33 -13.56 -2.22
CA SER A 369 -20.16 -14.03 -1.47
C SER A 369 -20.11 -15.55 -1.21
N MET A 370 -20.55 -16.37 -2.18
CA MET A 370 -20.61 -17.83 -2.04
C MET A 370 -19.32 -18.46 -1.46
N TYR A 371 -18.15 -18.18 -2.04
CA TYR A 371 -16.89 -18.76 -1.56
C TYR A 371 -16.50 -18.31 -0.14
N PRO A 372 -16.50 -17.00 0.20
CA PRO A 372 -16.33 -16.57 1.59
C PRO A 372 -17.28 -17.24 2.58
N THR A 373 -18.56 -17.39 2.22
CA THR A 373 -19.55 -18.06 3.07
C THR A 373 -19.21 -19.54 3.27
N ILE A 374 -18.82 -20.24 2.21
CA ILE A 374 -18.35 -21.63 2.29
C ILE A 374 -17.13 -21.74 3.23
N MET A 375 -16.15 -20.85 3.07
CA MET A 375 -14.94 -20.82 3.91
C MET A 375 -15.29 -20.65 5.39
N ALA A 376 -16.19 -19.71 5.70
CA ALA A 376 -16.61 -19.43 7.07
C ALA A 376 -17.43 -20.57 7.69
N ILE A 377 -18.38 -21.15 6.95
CA ILE A 377 -19.25 -22.23 7.46
C ILE A 377 -18.46 -23.52 7.68
N HIS A 378 -17.55 -23.84 6.76
CA HIS A 378 -16.80 -25.10 6.78
C HIS A 378 -15.40 -24.99 7.37
N ASN A 379 -15.05 -23.84 7.94
CA ASN A 379 -13.74 -23.57 8.55
C ASN A 379 -12.57 -23.92 7.62
N ILE A 380 -12.66 -23.46 6.38
CA ILE A 380 -11.65 -23.73 5.34
C ILE A 380 -10.55 -22.69 5.47
N SER A 381 -9.36 -23.13 5.87
CA SER A 381 -8.14 -22.33 5.95
C SER A 381 -6.93 -23.23 5.64
N PRO A 382 -5.78 -22.69 5.17
CA PRO A 382 -4.60 -23.52 4.91
C PRO A 382 -4.16 -24.40 6.09
N GLU A 383 -4.24 -23.85 7.31
CA GLU A 383 -3.86 -24.51 8.55
C GLU A 383 -4.90 -25.50 9.10
N THR A 384 -6.08 -25.64 8.47
CA THR A 384 -7.12 -26.61 8.88
C THR A 384 -7.12 -27.87 8.00
N VAL A 385 -6.24 -27.93 7.00
CA VAL A 385 -6.15 -29.05 6.07
C VAL A 385 -5.57 -30.27 6.79
N LEU A 386 -6.34 -31.36 6.86
CA LEU A 386 -5.99 -32.63 7.53
C LEU A 386 -5.86 -32.54 9.07
N CYS A 387 -6.52 -31.55 9.69
CA CYS A 387 -6.49 -31.31 11.14
C CYS A 387 -7.66 -31.93 11.91
#